data_AF-A0A7Y1TY29-F1
#
_entry.id   AF-A0A7Y1TY29-F1
#
_cell.length_a   1.000
_cell.length_b   1.000
_cell.length_c   1.000
_cell.angle_alpha   90.00
_cell.angle_beta   90.00
_cell.angle_gamma   90.00
#
_symmetry.space_group_name_H-M   'P 1'
#
loop_
_entity.id
_entity.type
_entity.pdbx_description
1 polymer ?
#
loop_
_entity_poly.entity_id
_entity_poly.type
_entity_poly.pdbx_seq_one_letter_code
_entity_poly.pdbx_strand_id
1 'polypeptide(L)'
;MNTNIKSGLATLVLTFSASAYAGPDCTSEPQGNWMSQGEMQKQIIDMGYTIDRFKVDDSCYEIYGRNGDQRKVEVYFNPVSGKVVKEEIED
;
A
#
# COMPACT_ATOMS: atom_id res chain seq x y z
N MET A 1 -30.12 -54.20 -26.63
CA MET A 1 -28.84 -53.46 -26.80
C MET A 1 -29.16 -51.98 -26.90
N ASN A 2 -28.36 -51.15 -26.23
CA ASN A 2 -28.21 -49.68 -26.37
C ASN A 2 -28.95 -48.80 -25.32
N THR A 3 -28.39 -48.58 -24.11
CA THR A 3 -27.44 -47.51 -23.65
C THR A 3 -28.02 -46.07 -23.73
N ASN A 4 -27.85 -45.11 -22.81
CA ASN A 4 -26.60 -44.57 -22.26
C ASN A 4 -26.83 -43.40 -21.27
N ILE A 5 -25.92 -43.35 -20.28
CA ILE A 5 -25.16 -42.19 -19.76
C ILE A 5 -25.90 -41.09 -18.99
N LYS A 6 -25.69 -41.14 -17.66
CA LYS A 6 -25.80 -40.04 -16.71
C LYS A 6 -24.69 -39.01 -17.01
N SER A 7 -25.02 -37.73 -17.19
CA SER A 7 -24.04 -36.63 -17.21
C SER A 7 -24.41 -35.61 -16.13
N GLY A 8 -23.62 -35.58 -15.07
CA GLY A 8 -23.67 -34.53 -14.05
C GLY A 8 -22.99 -33.27 -14.56
N LEU A 9 -23.65 -32.12 -14.40
CA LEU A 9 -23.03 -30.82 -14.64
C LEU A 9 -22.05 -30.50 -13.49
N ALA A 10 -20.74 -30.56 -13.77
CA ALA A 10 -19.73 -29.99 -12.90
C ALA A 10 -19.61 -28.49 -13.20
N THR A 11 -20.10 -27.64 -12.30
CA THR A 11 -19.94 -26.18 -12.39
C THR A 11 -18.58 -25.81 -11.81
N LEU A 12 -17.64 -25.42 -12.67
CA LEU A 12 -16.33 -24.93 -12.28
C LEU A 12 -16.45 -23.46 -11.86
N VAL A 13 -16.53 -23.20 -10.55
CA VAL A 13 -16.49 -21.84 -10.00
C VAL A 13 -15.04 -21.37 -9.97
N LEU A 14 -14.66 -20.51 -10.92
CA LEU A 14 -13.38 -19.79 -10.88
C LEU A 14 -13.52 -18.62 -9.89
N THR A 15 -13.09 -18.84 -8.65
CA THR A 15 -12.94 -17.75 -7.67
C THR A 15 -11.70 -16.93 -8.05
N PHE A 16 -11.90 -15.76 -8.64
CA PHE A 16 -10.86 -14.73 -8.72
C PHE A 16 -10.68 -14.14 -7.30
N SER A 17 -9.57 -14.48 -6.65
CA SER A 17 -9.15 -13.80 -5.44
C SER A 17 -8.63 -12.41 -5.83
N ALA A 18 -9.44 -11.38 -5.62
CA ALA A 18 -8.93 -10.01 -5.66
C ALA A 18 -7.96 -9.84 -4.48
N SER A 19 -6.71 -9.48 -4.76
CA SER A 19 -5.77 -9.04 -3.74
C SER A 19 -6.32 -7.76 -3.12
N ALA A 20 -6.72 -7.82 -1.85
CA ALA A 20 -7.06 -6.63 -1.09
C ALA A 20 -5.75 -5.98 -0.62
N TYR A 21 -5.40 -4.83 -1.20
CA TYR A 21 -4.31 -4.00 -0.71
C TYR A 21 -4.82 -3.13 0.45
N ALA A 22 -4.04 -3.01 1.51
CA ALA A 22 -4.45 -2.27 2.72
C ALA A 22 -4.19 -0.76 2.61
N GLY A 23 -3.25 -0.34 1.76
CA GLY A 23 -2.86 1.06 1.57
C GLY A 23 -3.56 1.77 0.40
N PRO A 24 -3.46 3.12 0.31
CA PRO A 24 -3.97 3.90 -0.81
C PRO A 24 -3.10 3.76 -2.08
N ASP A 25 -3.66 4.14 -3.23
CA ASP A 25 -2.88 4.31 -4.47
C ASP A 25 -2.11 5.64 -4.43
N CYS A 26 -0.78 5.60 -4.36
CA CYS A 26 0.05 6.81 -4.24
C CYS A 26 0.59 7.30 -5.59
N THR A 27 1.01 6.41 -6.49
CA THR A 27 1.55 6.77 -7.81
C THR A 27 1.42 5.62 -8.82
N SER A 28 1.41 5.94 -10.11
CA SER A 28 1.56 4.96 -11.21
C SER A 28 2.96 4.97 -11.82
N GLU A 29 3.84 5.86 -11.36
CA GLU A 29 5.21 6.00 -11.87
C GLU A 29 6.08 4.79 -11.50
N PRO A 30 6.96 4.32 -12.39
CA PRO A 30 7.86 3.21 -12.09
C PRO A 30 8.84 3.58 -10.98
N GLN A 31 9.29 2.59 -10.19
CA GLN A 31 10.20 2.80 -9.06
C GLN A 31 11.50 3.53 -9.41
N GLY A 32 11.97 3.47 -10.66
CA GLY A 32 13.14 4.23 -11.11
C GLY A 32 12.96 5.75 -11.08
N ASN A 33 11.72 6.24 -11.03
CA ASN A 33 11.37 7.66 -10.92
C ASN A 33 11.13 8.09 -9.46
N TRP A 34 11.23 7.17 -8.50
CA TRP A 34 10.98 7.47 -7.10
C TRP A 34 12.23 8.09 -6.48
N MET A 35 12.03 8.97 -5.49
CA MET A 35 13.12 9.41 -4.63
C MET A 35 13.74 8.19 -3.94
N SER A 36 15.02 8.27 -3.60
CA SER A 36 15.61 7.24 -2.75
C SER A 36 14.93 7.22 -1.38
N GLN A 37 14.94 6.06 -0.72
CA GLN A 37 14.36 5.94 0.63
C GLN A 37 15.03 6.91 1.62
N GLY A 38 16.32 7.18 1.47
CA GLY A 38 17.05 8.13 2.32
C GLY A 38 16.61 9.58 2.09
N GLU A 39 16.42 9.99 0.83
CA GLU A 39 15.88 11.32 0.50
C GLU A 39 14.46 11.49 1.06
N MET A 40 13.61 10.48 0.90
CA MET A 40 12.26 10.52 1.46
C MET A 40 12.29 10.61 2.99
N GLN A 41 13.05 9.75 3.68
CA GLN A 41 13.12 9.78 5.15
C GLN A 41 13.60 11.13 5.66
N LYS A 42 14.59 11.73 5.00
CA LYS A 42 15.04 13.08 5.33
C LYS A 42 13.92 14.10 5.16
N GLN A 43 13.22 14.09 4.03
CA GLN A 43 12.11 15.01 3.76
C GLN A 43 10.99 14.84 4.79
N ILE A 44 10.65 13.61 5.17
CA ILE A 44 9.63 13.31 6.19
C ILE A 44 10.02 13.89 7.56
N ILE A 45 11.28 13.74 7.97
CA ILE A 45 11.78 14.34 9.21
C ILE A 45 11.74 15.88 9.13
N ASP A 46 12.13 16.46 7.99
CA ASP A 46 12.09 17.90 7.77
C ASP A 46 10.64 18.46 7.78
N MET A 47 9.63 17.62 7.49
CA MET A 47 8.20 17.95 7.64
C MET A 47 7.71 17.89 9.10
N GLY A 48 8.53 17.45 10.04
CA GLY A 48 8.21 17.41 11.48
C GLY A 48 7.69 16.08 12.00
N TYR A 49 7.78 15.00 11.21
CA TYR A 49 7.43 13.65 11.68
C TYR A 49 8.62 12.95 12.33
N THR A 50 8.34 12.05 13.27
CA THR A 50 9.30 11.01 13.68
C THR A 50 9.03 9.74 12.88
N ILE A 51 10.07 8.97 12.58
CA ILE A 51 9.96 7.70 11.85
C ILE A 51 10.38 6.57 12.78
N ASP A 52 9.41 5.77 13.24
CA ASP A 52 9.65 4.56 14.02
C ASP A 52 9.82 3.35 13.09
N ARG A 53 9.12 3.35 11.95
CA ARG A 53 9.27 2.37 10.86
C ARG A 53 9.05 3.06 9.52
N PHE A 54 9.84 2.68 8.52
CA PHE A 54 9.69 3.09 7.12
C PHE A 54 9.45 1.85 6.27
N LYS A 55 8.47 1.90 5.37
CA LYS A 55 8.08 0.81 4.46
C LYS A 55 7.99 1.31 3.04
N VAL A 56 8.31 0.41 2.11
CA VAL A 56 7.88 0.50 0.72
C VAL A 56 6.61 -0.35 0.63
N ASP A 57 5.47 0.29 0.46
CA ASP A 57 4.17 -0.40 0.41
C ASP A 57 3.51 -0.15 -0.95
N ASP A 58 3.57 -1.17 -1.80
CA ASP A 58 3.09 -1.15 -3.18
C ASP A 58 3.52 0.09 -3.98
N SER A 59 2.64 1.09 -4.14
CA SER A 59 2.88 2.34 -4.86
C SER A 59 3.32 3.51 -3.95
N CYS A 60 3.49 3.28 -2.65
CA CYS A 60 3.74 4.28 -1.63
C CYS A 60 5.08 4.09 -0.91
N TYR A 61 5.56 5.17 -0.30
CA TYR A 61 6.34 5.05 0.92
C TYR A 61 5.43 5.29 2.12
N GLU A 62 5.58 4.49 3.16
CA GLU A 62 4.75 4.53 4.36
C GLU A 62 5.65 4.67 5.58
N ILE A 63 5.22 5.44 6.57
CA ILE A 63 5.82 5.42 7.90
C ILE A 63 4.81 5.03 8.97
N TYR A 64 5.34 4.45 10.04
CA TYR A 64 4.74 4.56 11.36
C TYR A 64 5.61 5.49 12.20
N GLY A 65 5.01 6.34 13.01
CA GLY A 65 5.75 7.24 13.89
C GLY A 65 4.86 8.24 14.61
N ARG A 66 5.32 9.49 14.72
CA ARG A 66 4.54 10.59 15.33
C ARG A 66 4.53 11.83 14.46
N ASN A 67 3.43 12.56 14.48
CA ASN A 67 3.32 13.88 13.86
C ASN A 67 3.76 15.00 14.82
N GLY A 68 3.67 16.25 14.35
CA GLY A 68 4.07 17.43 15.13
C GLY A 68 3.33 17.59 16.47
N ASP A 69 2.11 17.07 16.56
CA ASP A 69 1.28 17.08 17.78
C ASP A 69 1.57 15.90 18.72
N GLN A 70 2.64 15.13 18.47
CA GLN A 70 3.05 13.94 19.24
C GLN A 70 2.02 12.79 19.20
N ARG A 71 1.07 12.83 18.26
CA ARG A 71 0.12 11.73 18.02
C ARG A 71 0.81 10.63 17.22
N LYS A 72 0.52 9.36 17.54
CA LYS A 72 0.97 8.23 16.72
C LYS A 72 0.26 8.26 15.38
N VAL A 73 0.99 7.99 14.31
CA VAL A 73 0.45 8.06 12.95
C VAL A 73 1.00 6.96 12.05
N GLU A 74 0.14 6.51 11.14
CA GLU A 74 0.51 5.82 9.90
C GLU A 74 0.34 6.79 8.74
N VAL A 75 1.40 7.05 7.98
CA VAL A 75 1.37 8.07 6.92
C VAL A 75 1.91 7.51 5.62
N TYR A 76 1.12 7.64 4.55
CA TYR A 76 1.47 7.25 3.20
C TYR A 76 1.88 8.48 2.39
N PHE A 77 3.00 8.38 1.69
CA PHE A 77 3.60 9.42 0.87
C PHE A 77 3.70 8.97 -0.58
N ASN A 78 3.43 9.91 -1.48
CA ASN A 78 3.75 9.74 -2.89
C ASN A 78 5.28 9.71 -3.06
N PRO A 79 5.87 8.62 -3.58
CA PRO A 79 7.32 8.42 -3.57
C PRO A 79 8.08 9.28 -4.60
N VAL A 80 7.37 9.93 -5.53
CA VAL A 80 7.94 10.83 -6.54
C VAL A 80 7.98 12.27 -6.03
N SER A 81 6.95 12.69 -5.30
CA SER A 81 6.78 14.10 -4.88
C SER A 81 7.01 14.36 -3.39
N GLY A 82 6.98 13.31 -2.55
CA GLY A 82 7.08 13.45 -1.08
C GLY A 82 5.85 14.01 -0.42
N LYS A 83 4.74 14.17 -1.15
CA LYS A 83 3.48 14.66 -0.60
C LYS A 83 2.78 13.59 0.20
N VAL A 84 2.20 13.97 1.34
CA VAL A 84 1.27 13.13 2.10
C VAL A 84 0.06 12.83 1.22
N VAL A 85 -0.23 11.55 1.06
CA VAL A 85 -1.42 11.02 0.38
C VAL A 85 -2.51 10.71 1.41
N LYS A 86 -2.12 10.13 2.55
CA LYS A 86 -3.01 9.80 3.66
C LYS A 86 -2.23 9.85 4.97
N GLU A 87 -2.84 10.40 6.01
CA GLU A 87 -2.37 10.31 7.39
C GLU A 87 -3.52 9.74 8.23
N GLU A 88 -3.24 8.67 8.96
CA GLU A 88 -4.13 8.09 9.94
C GLU A 88 -3.54 8.27 11.33
N ILE A 89 -4.34 8.75 12.28
CA ILE A 89 -3.95 8.77 13.68
C ILE A 89 -4.18 7.38 14.25
N GLU A 90 -3.14 6.75 14.79
CA GLU A 90 -3.27 5.49 15.51
C GLU A 90 -3.77 5.75 16.93
N ASP A 91 -4.75 4.96 17.35
CA ASP A 91 -5.36 4.99 18.69
C ASP A 91 -4.45 4.37 19.78
#